data_AF-A0AAE0NXM0-F1
#
_entry.id   AF-A0AAE0NXM0-F1
#
_cell.length_a   1.000
_cell.length_b   1.000
_cell.length_c   1.000
_cell.angle_alpha   90.00
_cell.angle_beta   90.00
_cell.angle_gamma   90.00
#
_symmetry.space_group_name_H-M   'P 1'
#
loop_
_entity.id
_entity.type
_entity.pdbx_description
1 polymer ?
#
loop_
_entity_poly.entity_id
_entity_poly.type
_entity_poly.pdbx_seq_one_letter_code
_entity_poly.pdbx_strand_id
1 'polypeptide(L)'
;MAPIALSQRGVLPYSGLSDSLGVMTKSFEDAALMLNVLLGSGKSDYMWFLDRSFAGLRIWFLDPPVEWAPVVGSVKMIDDYSKQYVIQPRGPSFREYAAGFETFTSGLTETPVRTMAKIAEFNRKHYEKALPKAQNIVEKTAAKMSALANEEYQENWLATKPPS
;
A
#
# COMPACT_ATOMS: atom_id res chain seq x y z
N MET A 1 18.29 -12.30 -8.83
CA MET A 1 17.66 -11.12 -9.45
C MET A 1 17.16 -10.24 -8.32
N ALA A 2 17.64 -9.00 -8.19
CA ALA A 2 17.19 -8.13 -7.10
C ALA A 2 15.71 -7.75 -7.28
N PRO A 3 14.92 -7.60 -6.22
CA PRO A 3 13.52 -7.18 -6.34
C PRO A 3 13.46 -5.80 -6.99
N ILE A 4 12.76 -5.72 -8.12
CA ILE A 4 12.60 -4.50 -8.90
C ILE A 4 11.43 -3.71 -8.31
N ALA A 5 11.69 -2.99 -7.21
CA ALA A 5 10.69 -2.12 -6.58
C ALA A 5 10.89 -0.66 -7.02
N LEU A 6 9.78 0.02 -7.32
CA LEU A 6 9.78 1.47 -7.55
C LEU A 6 10.12 2.21 -6.25
N SER A 7 10.89 3.30 -6.36
CA SER A 7 11.18 4.17 -5.23
C SER A 7 9.91 4.84 -4.73
N GLN A 8 9.63 4.75 -3.43
CA GLN A 8 8.50 5.43 -2.77
C GLN A 8 8.85 6.86 -2.32
N ARG A 9 10.07 7.34 -2.60
CA ARG A 9 10.50 8.68 -2.20
C ARG A 9 9.58 9.74 -2.80
N GLY A 10 9.06 10.63 -1.96
CA GLY A 10 8.16 11.71 -2.39
C GLY A 10 6.68 11.32 -2.45
N VAL A 11 6.33 10.09 -2.04
CA VAL A 11 4.94 9.63 -1.91
C VAL A 11 4.56 9.61 -0.43
N LEU A 12 3.35 10.09 -0.11
CA LEU A 12 2.80 10.01 1.24
C LEU A 12 2.55 8.53 1.58
N PRO A 13 3.24 7.96 2.58
CA PRO A 13 3.11 6.55 2.88
C PRO A 13 1.82 6.26 3.66
N TYR A 14 1.22 5.12 3.35
CA TYR A 14 0.24 4.44 4.20
C TYR A 14 0.92 3.37 5.06
N SER A 15 1.80 2.55 4.47
CA SER A 15 2.66 1.58 5.14
C SER A 15 3.97 1.34 4.41
N GLY A 16 5.09 1.48 5.10
CA GLY A 16 6.41 1.17 4.53
C GLY A 16 6.62 -0.32 4.19
N LEU A 17 5.75 -1.22 4.65
CA LEU A 17 5.86 -2.66 4.40
C LEU A 17 5.12 -3.11 3.14
N SER A 18 3.95 -2.53 2.88
CA SER A 18 3.06 -2.99 1.81
C SER A 18 2.83 -1.97 0.70
N ASP A 19 3.16 -0.71 0.93
CA ASP A 19 2.98 0.29 -0.11
C ASP A 19 3.79 -0.10 -1.34
N SER A 20 3.22 0.17 -2.49
CA SER A 20 3.90 -0.02 -3.76
C SER A 20 3.38 1.01 -4.74
N LEU A 21 4.24 1.39 -5.67
CA LEU A 21 3.83 2.18 -6.81
C LEU A 21 3.60 1.23 -7.98
N GLY A 22 2.55 1.50 -8.74
CA GLY A 22 2.23 0.78 -9.96
C GLY A 22 1.93 1.77 -11.08
N VAL A 23 2.01 1.27 -12.30
CA VAL A 23 1.58 2.01 -13.49
C VAL A 23 0.13 1.65 -13.80
N MET A 24 -0.63 2.62 -14.28
CA MET A 24 -2.01 2.41 -14.75
C MET A 24 -2.13 3.01 -16.14
N THR A 25 -2.25 2.17 -17.16
CA THR A 25 -2.28 2.55 -18.58
C THR A 25 -3.38 1.77 -19.31
N LYS A 26 -3.66 2.15 -20.56
CA LYS A 26 -4.67 1.46 -21.39
C LYS A 26 -4.12 0.24 -22.12
N SER A 27 -2.80 0.13 -22.25
CA SER A 27 -2.12 -0.97 -22.94
C SER A 27 -0.92 -1.47 -22.11
N PHE A 28 -0.54 -2.73 -22.33
CA PHE A 28 0.64 -3.31 -21.69
C PHE A 28 1.94 -2.71 -22.25
N GLU A 29 1.93 -2.28 -23.51
CA GLU A 29 3.01 -1.53 -24.13
C GLU A 29 3.28 -0.20 -23.41
N ASP A 30 2.23 0.58 -23.14
CA ASP A 30 2.36 1.82 -22.38
C ASP A 30 2.83 1.56 -20.94
N ALA A 31 2.35 0.46 -20.33
CA ALA A 31 2.78 0.06 -18.99
C ALA A 31 4.27 -0.26 -18.96
N ALA A 32 4.76 -1.07 -19.91
CA ALA A 32 6.17 -1.42 -20.03
C ALA A 32 7.05 -0.20 -20.29
N LEU A 33 6.62 0.71 -21.17
CA LEU A 33 7.33 1.95 -21.44
C LEU A 33 7.44 2.82 -20.17
N MET A 34 6.35 2.98 -19.43
CA MET A 34 6.34 3.77 -18.19
C MET A 34 7.19 3.11 -17.10
N LEU A 35 7.18 1.78 -16.97
CA LEU A 35 8.05 1.05 -16.03
C LEU A 35 9.53 1.22 -16.36
N ASN A 36 9.92 1.17 -17.64
CA ASN A 36 11.28 1.43 -18.09
C ASN A 36 11.76 2.83 -17.65
N VAL A 37 10.90 3.84 -17.74
CA VAL A 37 11.21 5.21 -17.29
C VAL A 37 11.35 5.27 -15.77
N LEU A 38 10.38 4.73 -15.04
CA LEU A 38 10.31 4.86 -13.58
C LEU A 38 11.41 4.08 -12.84
N LEU A 39 11.91 2.98 -13.41
CA LEU A 39 12.98 2.18 -12.81
C LEU A 39 14.37 2.73 -13.10
N GLY A 40 14.49 3.58 -14.11
CA GLY A 40 15.74 4.15 -14.60
C GLY A 40 16.43 3.25 -15.63
N SER A 41 17.23 3.87 -16.50
CA SER A 41 17.96 3.20 -17.56
C SER A 41 18.91 2.11 -17.00
N GLY A 42 18.90 0.94 -17.63
CA GLY A 42 19.85 -0.14 -17.35
C GLY A 42 19.42 -1.16 -16.28
N LYS A 43 18.27 -0.98 -15.60
CA LYS A 43 17.78 -2.00 -14.65
C LYS A 43 17.01 -3.14 -15.32
N SER A 44 16.27 -2.84 -16.38
CA SER A 44 15.42 -3.80 -17.11
C SER A 44 14.80 -3.14 -18.33
N ASP A 45 14.55 -3.93 -19.39
CA ASP A 45 13.74 -3.53 -20.53
C ASP A 45 12.44 -4.36 -20.54
N TYR A 46 11.36 -3.78 -20.05
CA TYR A 46 10.06 -4.43 -19.97
C TYR A 46 9.42 -4.66 -21.34
N MET A 47 9.84 -3.94 -22.38
CA MET A 47 9.34 -4.17 -23.74
C MET A 47 9.75 -5.56 -24.26
N TRP A 48 10.91 -6.06 -23.82
CA TRP A 48 11.40 -7.40 -24.19
C TRP A 48 10.49 -8.53 -23.69
N PHE A 49 9.76 -8.32 -22.60
CA PHE A 49 8.87 -9.33 -22.02
C PHE A 49 7.46 -9.33 -22.61
N LEU A 50 7.14 -8.43 -23.54
CA LEU A 50 5.85 -8.38 -24.23
C LEU A 50 5.83 -9.32 -25.43
N ASP A 51 5.86 -10.63 -25.17
CA ASP A 51 5.78 -11.67 -26.21
C ASP A 51 4.34 -11.89 -26.75
N ARG A 52 3.35 -11.23 -26.14
CA ARG A 52 1.91 -11.35 -26.43
C ARG A 52 1.42 -12.80 -26.43
N SER A 53 2.07 -13.67 -25.65
CA SER A 53 1.79 -15.10 -25.61
C SER A 53 1.80 -15.63 -24.18
N PHE A 54 0.97 -16.64 -23.92
CA PHE A 54 1.03 -17.41 -22.68
C PHE A 54 1.72 -18.77 -22.88
N ALA A 55 2.26 -19.04 -24.08
CA ALA A 55 2.86 -20.32 -24.40
C ALA A 55 4.05 -20.63 -23.48
N GLY A 56 4.03 -21.79 -22.84
CA GLY A 56 5.09 -22.24 -21.94
C GLY A 56 5.04 -21.66 -20.53
N LEU A 57 4.13 -20.72 -20.24
CA LEU A 57 3.89 -20.24 -18.87
C LEU A 57 3.03 -21.24 -18.08
N ARG A 58 3.41 -21.48 -16.82
CA ARG A 58 2.60 -22.26 -15.87
C ARG A 58 1.86 -21.29 -14.96
N ILE A 59 0.61 -21.00 -15.31
CA ILE A 59 -0.22 -20.04 -14.59
C ILE A 59 -1.17 -20.80 -13.69
N TRP A 60 -1.22 -20.41 -12.42
CA TRP A 60 -2.18 -20.92 -11.44
C TRP A 60 -3.19 -19.83 -11.13
N PHE A 61 -4.46 -20.19 -11.05
CA PHE A 61 -5.51 -19.28 -10.61
C PHE A 61 -5.73 -19.42 -9.10
N LEU A 62 -5.80 -18.29 -8.41
CA LEU A 62 -6.25 -18.25 -7.03
C LEU A 62 -7.78 -18.14 -7.06
N ASP A 63 -8.48 -19.22 -6.74
CA ASP A 63 -9.93 -19.18 -6.53
C ASP A 63 -10.23 -18.64 -5.13
N PRO A 64 -10.80 -17.43 -5.01
CA PRO A 64 -11.17 -16.91 -3.71
C PRO A 64 -12.33 -17.74 -3.12
N PRO A 65 -12.40 -17.90 -1.79
CA PRO A 65 -13.47 -18.64 -1.12
C PRO A 65 -14.83 -17.90 -1.13
N VAL A 66 -14.85 -16.66 -1.61
CA VAL A 66 -16.07 -15.87 -1.83
C VAL A 66 -16.49 -16.00 -3.28
N GLU A 67 -17.81 -15.96 -3.54
CA GLU A 67 -18.34 -15.90 -4.89
C GLU A 67 -17.63 -14.78 -5.66
N TRP A 68 -17.09 -15.10 -6.84
CA TRP A 68 -16.52 -14.10 -7.75
C TRP A 68 -17.55 -12.97 -7.88
N ALA A 69 -17.10 -11.73 -7.69
CA ALA A 69 -18.00 -10.57 -7.72
C ALA A 69 -18.94 -10.69 -8.92
N PRO A 70 -20.27 -10.59 -8.74
CA PRO A 70 -21.26 -10.92 -9.76
C PRO A 70 -21.28 -9.82 -10.83
N VAL A 71 -20.25 -9.82 -11.68
CA VAL A 71 -20.17 -9.01 -12.88
C VAL A 71 -20.57 -9.93 -14.02
N VAL A 72 -21.57 -9.50 -14.79
CA VAL A 72 -22.07 -10.21 -15.97
C VAL A 72 -20.89 -10.56 -16.89
N GLY A 73 -20.59 -11.85 -17.05
CA GLY A 73 -19.52 -12.36 -17.92
C GLY A 73 -18.36 -13.07 -17.24
N SER A 74 -18.26 -13.07 -15.90
CA SER A 74 -17.23 -13.84 -15.17
C SER A 74 -17.61 -15.32 -15.07
N VAL A 75 -16.81 -16.23 -15.65
CA VAL A 75 -17.02 -17.70 -15.60
C VAL A 75 -15.83 -18.38 -14.93
N LYS A 76 -16.09 -19.22 -13.92
CA LYS A 76 -15.11 -20.03 -13.19
C LYS A 76 -14.58 -21.20 -14.06
N MET A 77 -13.30 -21.56 -13.93
CA MET A 77 -12.76 -22.85 -14.40
C MET A 77 -12.67 -23.83 -13.20
N ILE A 78 -13.56 -24.84 -13.17
CA ILE A 78 -13.73 -26.00 -12.25
C ILE A 78 -12.44 -26.74 -11.77
N ASP A 79 -12.37 -27.54 -10.68
CA ASP A 79 -12.98 -27.64 -9.32
C ASP A 79 -12.31 -28.85 -8.58
N ASP A 80 -11.64 -28.69 -7.42
CA ASP A 80 -11.75 -29.60 -6.23
C ASP A 80 -10.71 -29.50 -5.06
N TYR A 81 -9.70 -28.61 -5.02
CA TYR A 81 -8.60 -28.76 -4.03
C TYR A 81 -8.83 -28.20 -2.60
N SER A 82 -9.91 -28.68 -1.99
CA SER A 82 -10.24 -29.03 -0.59
C SER A 82 -9.70 -28.35 0.70
N LYS A 83 -8.88 -27.27 0.71
CA LYS A 83 -8.80 -26.28 1.84
C LYS A 83 -7.67 -25.24 1.68
N GLN A 84 -7.98 -23.94 1.84
CA GLN A 84 -7.05 -22.96 2.44
C GLN A 84 -7.76 -21.70 2.97
N TYR A 85 -7.22 -21.10 4.04
CA TYR A 85 -7.73 -19.90 4.71
C TYR A 85 -7.03 -18.63 4.20
N VAL A 86 -7.81 -17.63 3.78
CA VAL A 86 -7.29 -16.25 3.66
C VAL A 86 -7.24 -15.66 5.07
N ILE A 87 -6.08 -15.69 5.69
CA ILE A 87 -5.80 -14.81 6.83
C ILE A 87 -5.83 -13.41 6.24
N GLN A 88 -6.81 -12.56 6.60
CA GLN A 88 -6.67 -11.13 6.35
C GLN A 88 -5.35 -10.73 7.01
N PRO A 89 -4.32 -10.31 6.25
CA PRO A 89 -3.17 -9.70 6.88
C PRO A 89 -3.75 -8.55 7.72
N ARG A 90 -3.39 -8.47 9.00
CA ARG A 90 -3.71 -7.29 9.79
C ARG A 90 -3.24 -6.11 8.97
N GLY A 91 -4.18 -5.27 8.52
CA GLY A 91 -3.84 -4.06 7.79
C GLY A 91 -2.81 -3.26 8.58
N PRO A 92 -1.99 -2.43 7.91
CA PRO A 92 -0.92 -1.72 8.58
C PRO A 92 -1.47 -1.00 9.80
N SER A 93 -0.74 -1.09 10.90
CA SER A 93 -1.21 -0.53 12.15
C SER A 93 -1.38 0.99 11.97
N PHE A 94 -2.38 1.58 12.61
CA PHE A 94 -2.55 3.04 12.65
C PHE A 94 -1.25 3.78 13.07
N ARG A 95 -0.35 3.10 13.78
CA ARG A 95 0.99 3.58 14.14
C ARG A 95 1.90 3.75 12.93
N GLU A 96 1.96 2.78 12.01
CA GLU A 96 2.80 2.85 10.80
C GLU A 96 2.36 4.03 9.92
N TYR A 97 1.06 4.16 9.72
CA TYR A 97 0.51 5.26 8.94
C TYR A 97 0.87 6.61 9.57
N ALA A 98 0.65 6.77 10.87
CA ALA A 98 0.96 8.03 11.55
C ALA A 98 2.46 8.35 11.52
N ALA A 99 3.32 7.39 11.85
CA ALA A 99 4.77 7.60 11.83
C ALA A 99 5.28 7.93 10.42
N GLY A 100 4.74 7.26 9.40
CA GLY A 100 5.03 7.53 7.99
C GLY A 100 4.58 8.92 7.58
N PHE A 101 3.35 9.32 7.94
CA PHE A 101 2.82 10.66 7.70
C PHE A 101 3.70 11.76 8.32
N GLU A 102 4.07 11.60 9.59
CA GLU A 102 4.88 12.59 10.31
C GLU A 102 6.29 12.70 9.73
N THR A 103 6.92 11.56 9.42
CA THR A 103 8.23 11.53 8.76
C THR A 103 8.16 12.21 7.40
N PHE A 104 7.17 11.86 6.57
CA PHE A 104 6.98 12.45 5.25
C PHE A 104 6.78 13.97 5.33
N THR A 105 5.85 14.41 6.19
CA THR A 105 5.55 15.83 6.32
C THR A 105 6.66 16.62 6.98
N SER A 106 7.52 16.02 7.81
CA SER A 106 8.68 16.72 8.40
C SER A 106 9.66 17.26 7.35
N GLY A 107 9.77 16.58 6.20
CA GLY A 107 10.65 16.98 5.09
C GLY A 107 10.08 18.04 4.15
N LEU A 108 8.81 18.42 4.31
CA LEU A 108 8.16 19.43 3.47
C LEU A 108 8.28 20.81 4.13
N THR A 109 8.54 21.88 3.39
CA THR A 109 8.60 23.24 3.97
C THR A 109 7.22 23.90 4.03
N GLU A 110 6.31 23.49 3.15
CA GLU A 110 5.08 24.21 2.82
C GLU A 110 3.89 23.79 3.70
N THR A 111 3.93 22.61 4.32
CA THR A 111 2.79 22.08 5.07
C THR A 111 2.76 22.60 6.51
N PRO A 112 1.65 23.20 6.99
CA PRO A 112 1.48 23.54 8.39
C PRO A 112 1.02 22.33 9.25
N VAL A 113 0.62 21.23 8.60
CA VAL A 113 0.10 20.02 9.24
C VAL A 113 1.20 18.97 9.28
N ARG A 114 1.71 18.71 10.48
CA ARG A 114 2.89 17.86 10.74
C ARG A 114 2.61 16.59 11.52
N THR A 115 1.40 16.48 12.07
CA THR A 115 1.02 15.36 12.92
C THR A 115 -0.41 14.94 12.64
N MET A 116 -0.73 13.69 12.96
CA MET A 116 -2.09 13.18 12.88
C MET A 116 -3.06 13.98 13.78
N ALA A 117 -2.57 14.48 14.92
CA ALA A 117 -3.33 15.36 15.80
C ALA A 117 -3.70 16.69 15.12
N LYS A 118 -2.76 17.30 14.37
CA LYS A 118 -3.04 18.52 13.60
C LYS A 118 -4.00 18.29 12.43
N ILE A 119 -3.96 17.12 11.78
CA ILE A 119 -4.99 16.76 10.79
C ILE A 119 -6.36 16.68 11.47
N ALA A 120 -6.46 15.99 12.61
CA ALA A 120 -7.72 15.85 13.33
C ALA A 120 -8.29 17.23 13.75
N GLU A 121 -7.43 18.12 14.23
CA GLU A 121 -7.80 19.51 14.56
C GLU A 121 -8.27 20.29 13.34
N PHE A 122 -7.50 20.23 12.24
CA PHE A 122 -7.84 20.90 10.99
C PHE A 122 -9.20 20.43 10.46
N ASN A 123 -9.43 19.12 10.41
CA ASN A 123 -10.69 18.55 9.95
C ASN A 123 -11.89 18.96 10.82
N ARG A 124 -11.72 19.11 12.14
CA ARG A 124 -12.78 19.62 13.03
C ARG A 124 -13.11 21.09 12.73
N LYS A 125 -12.09 21.92 12.55
CA LYS A 125 -12.25 23.35 12.19
C LYS A 125 -12.88 23.56 10.81
N HIS A 126 -12.71 22.59 9.92
CA HIS A 126 -13.19 22.63 8.54
C HIS A 126 -14.22 21.53 8.24
N TYR A 127 -15.02 21.13 9.24
CA TYR A 127 -15.89 19.95 9.17
C TYR A 127 -16.81 19.91 7.93
N GLU A 128 -17.35 21.07 7.53
CA GLU A 128 -18.23 21.20 6.36
C GLU A 128 -17.52 20.94 5.02
N LYS A 129 -16.19 21.05 4.98
CA LYS A 129 -15.35 20.88 3.77
C LYS A 129 -14.39 19.69 3.87
N ALA A 130 -14.22 19.12 5.07
CA ALA A 130 -13.37 17.97 5.32
C ALA A 130 -14.14 16.66 5.08
N LEU A 131 -13.55 15.52 5.45
CA LEU A 131 -14.15 14.18 5.32
C LEU A 131 -14.83 13.73 6.63
N PRO A 132 -16.05 14.20 6.97
CA PRO A 132 -16.69 13.92 8.25
C PRO A 132 -16.90 12.41 8.51
N LYS A 133 -17.15 11.62 7.46
CA LYS A 133 -17.31 10.16 7.56
C LYS A 133 -16.00 9.42 7.85
N ALA A 134 -14.85 10.01 7.54
CA ALA A 134 -13.53 9.42 7.75
C ALA A 134 -12.80 10.01 8.98
N GLN A 135 -13.34 11.07 9.57
CA GLN A 135 -12.73 11.79 10.69
C GLN A 135 -12.53 10.89 11.92
N ASN A 136 -13.46 9.96 12.17
CA ASN A 136 -13.34 8.98 13.26
C ASN A 136 -12.07 8.10 13.14
N ILE A 137 -11.61 7.80 11.93
CA ILE A 137 -10.38 7.02 11.67
C ILE A 137 -9.15 7.88 11.99
N VAL A 138 -9.16 9.15 11.56
CA VAL A 138 -8.08 10.12 11.84
C VAL A 138 -7.94 10.34 13.34
N GLU A 139 -9.04 10.53 14.05
CA GLU A 139 -9.07 10.74 15.50
C GLU A 139 -8.61 9.48 16.27
N LYS A 140 -9.07 8.29 15.87
CA LYS A 140 -8.59 7.01 16.43
C LYS A 140 -7.09 6.83 16.22
N THR A 141 -6.57 7.24 15.06
CA THR A 141 -5.14 7.17 14.75
C THR A 141 -4.35 8.12 15.64
N ALA A 142 -4.78 9.38 15.76
CA ALA A 142 -4.14 10.37 16.62
C ALA A 142 -4.15 9.96 18.10
N ALA A 143 -5.27 9.46 18.61
CA ALA A 143 -5.39 9.01 20.00
C ALA A 143 -4.47 7.80 20.30
N LYS A 144 -4.38 6.84 19.38
CA LYS A 144 -3.47 5.69 19.52
C LYS A 144 -2.00 6.12 19.56
N MET A 145 -1.61 7.12 18.77
CA MET A 145 -0.25 7.65 18.81
C MET A 145 0.08 8.34 20.14
N SER A 146 -0.86 9.11 20.68
CA SER A 146 -0.70 9.73 21.99
C SER A 146 -0.59 8.70 23.11
N ALA A 147 -1.35 7.60 23.04
CA ALA A 147 -1.27 6.52 24.01
C ALA A 147 0.06 5.74 23.93
N LEU A 148 0.58 5.51 22.72
CA LEU A 148 1.86 4.83 22.49
C LEU A 148 3.10 5.67 22.83
N ALA A 149 2.94 7.00 22.93
CA ALA A 149 3.99 7.90 23.42
C ALA A 149 4.16 7.83 24.95
N ASN A 150 3.14 7.36 25.66
CA ASN A 150 3.15 7.16 27.11
C ASN A 150 3.46 5.69 27.45
N GLU A 151 4.76 5.39 27.55
CA GLU A 151 5.42 4.24 28.19
C GLU A 151 5.06 2.78 27.77
N GLU A 152 6.08 1.90 27.85
CA GLU A 152 6.04 0.42 27.79
C GLU A 152 6.11 -0.31 26.42
N TYR A 153 5.77 0.29 25.27
CA TYR A 153 5.75 -0.47 23.99
C TYR A 153 6.98 -0.32 23.07
N GLN A 154 7.96 0.52 23.43
CA GLN A 154 9.12 0.79 22.57
C GLN A 154 10.16 -0.35 22.55
N GLU A 155 10.20 -1.21 23.59
CA GLU A 155 11.20 -2.29 23.68
C GLU A 155 10.90 -3.50 22.77
N ASN A 156 9.64 -3.78 22.44
CA ASN A 156 9.27 -4.99 21.68
C ASN A 156 9.42 -4.88 20.15
N TRP A 157 9.63 -3.68 19.58
CA TRP A 157 9.76 -3.49 18.13
C TRP A 157 11.21 -3.51 17.63
N LEU A 158 12.18 -3.02 18.42
CA LEU A 158 13.59 -3.10 18.03
C LEU A 158 14.14 -4.54 18.09
N ALA A 159 13.46 -5.43 18.82
CA ALA A 159 13.81 -6.84 18.97
C ALA A 159 13.38 -7.74 17.78
N THR A 160 12.54 -7.25 16.86
CA THR A 160 11.97 -8.06 15.76
C THR A 160 12.43 -7.63 14.36
N LYS A 161 13.50 -6.83 14.25
CA LYS A 161 14.17 -6.65 12.94
C LYS A 161 14.60 -8.03 12.43
N PRO A 162 14.19 -8.47 11.23
CA PRO A 162 14.82 -9.63 10.62
C PRO A 162 16.31 -9.31 10.41
N PRO A 163 17.22 -10.28 10.62
CA PRO A 163 18.64 -10.05 10.45
C PRO A 163 18.95 -9.62 9.01
N SER A 164 19.87 -8.66 8.90
CA SER A 164 20.40 -8.08 7.66
C SER A 164 21.00 -9.11 6.73
#